data_AF-A0A963JBT9-F1
#
_entry.id   AF-A0A963JBT9-F1
#
_cell.length_a   1.000
_cell.length_b   1.000
_cell.length_c   1.000
_cell.angle_alpha   90.00
_cell.angle_beta   90.00
_cell.angle_gamma   90.00
#
_symmetry.space_group_name_H-M   'P 1'
#
loop_
_entity.id
_entity.type
_entity.pdbx_description
1 polymer ?
#
loop_
_entity_poly.entity_id
_entity_poly.type
_entity_poly.pdbx_seq_one_letter_code
_entity_poly.pdbx_strand_id
1 'polypeptide(L)'
;MPHERRHFVRVHFAAPAQLVSGDCTLQVQVLDLSLKGALAVLPEGVQLKPESLCALTLPLSSDSGQIEMAALVAHVDARQVGLLCTHSDLDSITHLRRLIELQLGDPALLERDLGELVAASR
;
A
#
# COMPACT_ATOMS: atom_id res chain seq x y z
N MET A 1 3.15 9.46 -24.76
CA MET A 1 4.28 8.80 -24.09
C MET A 1 3.76 8.23 -22.76
N PRO A 2 3.63 6.90 -22.57
CA PRO A 2 2.92 6.40 -21.39
C PRO A 2 3.91 5.80 -20.36
N HIS A 3 4.87 6.57 -19.86
CA HIS A 3 5.81 6.07 -18.84
C HIS A 3 6.21 7.13 -17.80
N GLU A 4 5.26 7.94 -17.33
CA GLU A 4 5.48 8.83 -16.18
C GLU A 4 4.34 8.63 -15.20
N ARG A 5 4.56 7.81 -14.15
CA ARG A 5 3.67 7.76 -12.98
C ARG A 5 4.12 6.89 -11.81
N ARG A 6 5.39 6.47 -11.75
CA ARG A 6 5.95 5.83 -10.53
C ARG A 6 6.91 6.81 -9.88
N HIS A 7 6.32 7.85 -9.32
CA HIS A 7 7.00 8.92 -8.58
C HIS A 7 7.27 8.54 -7.11
N PHE A 8 6.80 7.37 -6.68
CA PHE A 8 6.95 6.88 -5.31
C PHE A 8 7.78 5.61 -5.28
N VAL A 9 8.80 5.62 -4.43
CA VAL A 9 9.61 4.49 -4.00
C VAL A 9 8.70 3.37 -3.52
N ARG A 10 8.94 2.19 -4.07
CA ARG A 10 8.32 0.94 -3.68
C ARG A 10 9.35 0.06 -3.00
N VAL A 11 8.98 -0.48 -1.85
CA VAL A 11 9.79 -1.45 -1.10
C VAL A 11 9.17 -2.83 -1.19
N HIS A 12 10.02 -3.85 -1.35
CA HIS A 12 9.57 -5.23 -1.40
C HIS A 12 9.25 -5.73 0.01
N PHE A 13 7.96 -5.74 0.35
CA PHE A 13 7.50 -6.12 1.67
C PHE A 13 6.59 -7.34 1.59
N ALA A 14 7.22 -8.52 1.70
CA ALA A 14 6.53 -9.80 1.68
C ALA A 14 5.91 -10.11 3.05
N ALA A 15 4.68 -9.66 3.27
CA ALA A 15 3.96 -9.89 4.52
C ALA A 15 2.48 -10.23 4.29
N PRO A 16 1.88 -11.06 5.17
CA PRO A 16 0.45 -11.25 5.18
C PRO A 16 -0.24 -9.95 5.58
N ALA A 17 -1.33 -9.63 4.91
CA ALA A 17 -2.21 -8.53 5.25
C ALA A 17 -3.67 -8.94 5.07
N GLN A 18 -4.55 -8.17 5.68
CA GLN A 18 -5.98 -8.35 5.54
C GLN A 18 -6.52 -7.25 4.64
N LEU A 19 -7.31 -7.62 3.63
CA LEU A 19 -7.99 -6.69 2.76
C LEU A 19 -9.50 -6.82 2.97
N VAL A 20 -10.13 -5.75 3.40
CA VAL A 20 -11.57 -5.66 3.60
C VAL A 20 -12.16 -4.86 2.44
N SER A 21 -13.10 -5.45 1.71
CA SER A 21 -13.78 -4.80 0.58
C SER A 21 -15.28 -5.01 0.74
N GLY A 22 -15.98 -3.96 1.19
CA GLY A 22 -17.39 -4.08 1.59
C GLY A 22 -17.56 -5.09 2.73
N ASP A 23 -18.39 -6.10 2.53
CA ASP A 23 -18.66 -7.17 3.51
C ASP A 23 -17.69 -8.36 3.39
N CYS A 24 -16.72 -8.30 2.48
CA CYS A 24 -15.75 -9.37 2.26
C CYS A 24 -14.42 -9.07 2.91
N THR A 25 -13.94 -10.00 3.74
CA THR A 25 -12.61 -9.95 4.34
C THR A 25 -11.72 -11.02 3.72
N LEU A 26 -10.61 -10.60 3.15
CA LEU A 26 -9.72 -11.43 2.36
C LEU A 26 -8.33 -11.44 2.99
N GLN A 27 -7.74 -12.64 3.13
CA GLN A 27 -6.33 -12.77 3.49
C GLN A 27 -5.51 -12.64 2.22
N VAL A 28 -4.68 -11.60 2.15
CA VAL A 28 -3.85 -11.26 0.99
C VAL A 28 -2.38 -11.26 1.38
N GLN A 29 -1.50 -11.38 0.40
CA GLN A 29 -0.07 -11.26 0.62
C GLN A 29 0.47 -10.03 -0.09
N VAL A 30 0.98 -9.08 0.68
CA VAL A 30 1.62 -7.89 0.12
C VAL A 30 2.94 -8.31 -0.54
N LEU A 31 3.20 -7.76 -1.73
CA LEU A 31 4.43 -7.96 -2.50
C LEU A 31 5.34 -6.74 -2.42
N ASP A 32 4.74 -5.56 -2.58
CA ASP A 32 5.42 -4.28 -2.45
C ASP A 32 4.51 -3.20 -1.87
N LEU A 33 5.12 -2.28 -1.14
CA LEU A 33 4.46 -1.14 -0.50
C LEU A 33 5.09 0.17 -0.97
N SER A 34 4.28 1.21 -1.05
CA SER A 34 4.69 2.60 -1.27
C SER A 34 3.83 3.54 -0.45
N LEU A 35 4.26 4.79 -0.29
CA LEU A 35 3.45 5.80 0.40
C LEU A 35 2.10 6.07 -0.28
N LYS A 36 1.98 5.79 -1.59
CA LYS A 36 0.76 6.03 -2.37
C LYS A 36 -0.06 4.77 -2.64
N GLY A 37 0.38 3.60 -2.19
CA GLY A 37 -0.35 2.36 -2.46
C GLY A 37 0.45 1.10 -2.23
N ALA A 38 -0.17 -0.03 -2.52
CA ALA A 38 0.37 -1.36 -2.28
C ALA A 38 0.10 -2.28 -3.47
N LEU A 39 0.96 -3.26 -3.67
CA LEU A 39 0.68 -4.41 -4.52
C LEU A 39 0.49 -5.63 -3.64
N ALA A 40 -0.63 -6.32 -3.81
CA ALA A 40 -0.93 -7.53 -3.06
C ALA A 40 -1.39 -8.66 -3.98
N VAL A 41 -1.25 -9.89 -3.51
CA VAL A 41 -1.77 -11.09 -4.16
C VAL A 41 -3.04 -11.52 -3.45
N LEU A 42 -4.10 -11.66 -4.24
CA LEU A 42 -5.38 -12.20 -3.84
C LEU A 42 -5.31 -13.73 -3.71
N PRO A 43 -6.06 -14.30 -2.75
CA PRO A 43 -6.20 -15.74 -2.64
C PRO A 43 -6.92 -16.32 -3.86
N GLU A 44 -6.73 -17.62 -4.08
CA GLU A 44 -7.27 -18.31 -5.26
C GLU A 44 -8.81 -18.32 -5.24
N GLY A 45 -9.43 -18.05 -6.40
CA GLY A 45 -10.89 -17.99 -6.54
C GLY A 45 -11.53 -16.66 -6.12
N VAL A 46 -10.75 -15.69 -5.64
CA VAL A 46 -11.26 -14.36 -5.28
C VAL A 46 -11.12 -13.38 -6.43
N GLN A 47 -12.19 -12.64 -6.68
CA GLN A 47 -12.22 -11.57 -7.67
C GLN A 47 -12.61 -10.26 -6.98
N LEU A 48 -11.78 -9.24 -7.15
CA LEU A 48 -12.11 -7.87 -6.78
C LEU A 48 -12.53 -7.10 -8.02
N LYS A 49 -13.45 -6.17 -7.83
CA LYS A 49 -13.83 -5.24 -8.87
C LYS A 49 -12.84 -4.07 -8.87
N PRO A 50 -12.31 -3.67 -10.04
CA PRO A 50 -11.63 -2.39 -10.18
C PRO A 50 -12.50 -1.24 -9.64
N GLU A 51 -11.86 -0.18 -9.18
CA GLU A 51 -12.49 1.03 -8.63
C GLU A 51 -13.31 0.80 -7.35
N SER A 52 -13.21 -0.38 -6.74
CA SER A 52 -13.82 -0.65 -5.43
C SER A 52 -12.97 -0.08 -4.31
N LEU A 53 -13.64 0.53 -3.33
CA LEU A 53 -13.02 0.94 -2.07
C LEU A 53 -12.77 -0.29 -1.19
N CYS A 54 -11.57 -0.33 -0.61
CA CYS A 54 -11.13 -1.39 0.28
C CYS A 54 -10.25 -0.80 1.38
N ALA A 55 -10.15 -1.51 2.49
CA ALA A 55 -9.24 -1.19 3.59
C ALA A 55 -8.20 -2.31 3.68
N LEU A 56 -6.92 -1.93 3.61
CA LEU A 56 -5.80 -2.84 3.82
C LEU A 56 -5.30 -2.64 5.25
N THR A 57 -5.30 -3.73 6.02
CA THR A 57 -4.74 -3.79 7.37
C THR A 57 -3.50 -4.67 7.34
N LEU A 58 -2.35 -4.06 7.60
CA LEU A 58 -1.07 -4.72 7.65
C LEU A 58 -0.59 -4.78 9.10
N PRO A 59 -0.57 -5.97 9.74
CA PRO A 59 -0.05 -6.09 11.08
C PRO A 59 1.46 -5.83 11.08
N LEU A 60 1.90 -4.88 11.89
CA LEU A 60 3.32 -4.74 12.21
C LEU A 60 3.64 -5.77 13.31
N SER A 61 4.91 -6.10 13.51
CA SER A 61 5.33 -7.06 14.54
C SER A 61 4.64 -6.81 15.89
N SER A 62 4.47 -7.85 16.70
CA SER A 62 3.49 -7.95 17.81
C SER A 62 3.37 -6.80 18.82
N ASP A 63 4.31 -5.85 18.85
CA ASP A 63 4.34 -4.70 19.76
C ASP A 63 4.26 -3.33 19.04
N SER A 64 4.26 -3.33 17.70
CA SER A 64 4.38 -2.14 16.85
C SER A 64 3.06 -1.66 16.24
N GLY A 65 1.93 -2.30 16.58
CA GLY A 65 0.60 -1.94 16.09
C GLY A 65 0.27 -2.50 14.70
N GLN A 66 -0.62 -1.83 13.97
CA GLN A 66 -1.04 -2.21 12.62
C GLN A 66 -1.16 -0.97 11.74
N ILE A 67 -0.85 -1.11 10.45
CA ILE A 67 -1.05 -0.07 9.45
C ILE A 67 -2.42 -0.32 8.84
N GLU A 68 -3.32 0.63 9.03
CA GLU A 68 -4.61 0.66 8.34
C GLU A 68 -4.58 1.74 7.27
N MET A 69 -4.94 1.34 6.04
CA MET A 69 -5.03 2.27 4.91
C MET A 69 -6.29 2.00 4.10
N ALA A 70 -7.04 3.06 3.81
CA ALA A 70 -8.09 3.02 2.82
C ALA A 70 -7.48 3.15 1.43
N ALA A 71 -7.86 2.25 0.54
CA ALA A 71 -7.35 2.17 -0.81
C ALA A 71 -8.46 1.90 -1.82
N LEU A 72 -8.21 2.30 -3.06
CA LEU A 72 -9.01 1.92 -4.22
C LEU A 72 -8.29 0.82 -5.00
N VAL A 73 -9.05 -0.15 -5.49
CA VAL A 73 -8.55 -1.15 -6.44
C VAL A 73 -8.25 -0.44 -7.77
N ALA A 74 -6.97 -0.16 -8.05
CA ALA A 74 -6.56 0.50 -9.28
C ALA A 74 -6.63 -0.44 -10.49
N HIS A 75 -6.24 -1.69 -10.30
CA HIS A 75 -6.35 -2.75 -11.30
C HIS A 75 -6.19 -4.12 -10.63
N VAL A 76 -6.73 -5.15 -11.28
CA VAL A 76 -6.54 -6.56 -10.90
C VAL A 76 -5.99 -7.27 -12.13
N ASP A 77 -4.82 -7.88 -11.99
CA ASP A 77 -4.16 -8.67 -13.04
C ASP A 77 -3.98 -10.10 -12.54
N ALA A 78 -4.77 -11.03 -13.08
CA ALA A 78 -4.85 -12.42 -12.65
C ALA A 78 -5.12 -12.58 -11.13
N ARG A 79 -4.07 -12.63 -10.32
CA ARG A 79 -4.15 -12.69 -8.84
C ARG A 79 -3.53 -11.48 -8.15
N GLN A 80 -2.89 -10.58 -8.89
CA GLN A 80 -2.27 -9.39 -8.32
C GLN A 80 -3.26 -8.25 -8.33
N VAL A 81 -3.37 -7.54 -7.23
CA VAL A 81 -4.20 -6.34 -7.09
C VAL A 81 -3.31 -5.14 -6.79
N GLY A 82 -3.40 -4.14 -7.66
CA GLY A 82 -2.83 -2.83 -7.43
C GLY A 82 -3.78 -1.99 -6.59
N LEU A 83 -3.35 -1.59 -5.41
CA LEU A 83 -4.10 -0.76 -4.48
C LEU A 83 -3.53 0.67 -4.52
N LEU A 84 -4.42 1.65 -4.68
CA LEU A 84 -4.10 3.07 -4.63
C LEU A 84 -4.61 3.63 -3.30
N CYS A 85 -3.69 4.06 -2.44
CA CYS A 85 -4.02 4.66 -1.16
C CYS A 85 -4.82 5.94 -1.38
N THR A 86 -6.02 6.03 -0.80
CA THR A 86 -6.88 7.21 -0.86
C THR A 86 -6.88 7.98 0.44
N HIS A 87 -6.81 7.27 1.56
CA HIS A 87 -6.76 7.86 2.88
C HIS A 87 -5.98 6.93 3.81
N SER A 88 -5.14 7.52 4.65
CA SER A 88 -4.40 6.81 5.69
C SER A 88 -4.32 7.69 6.91
N ASP A 89 -4.47 7.09 8.08
CA ASP A 89 -4.30 7.81 9.33
C ASP A 89 -2.84 8.23 9.53
N LEU A 90 -2.63 9.32 10.29
CA LEU A 90 -1.30 9.87 10.53
C LEU A 90 -0.35 8.84 11.14
N ASP A 91 -0.86 8.01 12.06
CA ASP A 91 -0.09 6.92 12.66
C ASP A 91 0.28 5.88 11.60
N SER A 92 -0.66 5.44 10.76
CA SER A 92 -0.41 4.51 9.65
C SER A 92 0.65 5.04 8.69
N ILE A 93 0.60 6.33 8.31
CA ILE A 93 1.60 6.97 7.44
C ILE A 93 2.96 6.99 8.12
N THR A 94 3.01 7.29 9.42
CA THR A 94 4.26 7.33 10.19
C THR A 94 4.92 5.96 10.25
N HIS A 95 4.14 4.92 10.52
CA HIS A 95 4.64 3.54 10.51
C HIS A 95 5.07 3.09 9.12
N LEU A 96 4.29 3.40 8.08
CA LEU A 96 4.60 3.03 6.71
C LEU A 96 5.87 3.74 6.22
N ARG A 97 6.03 5.02 6.56
CA ARG A 97 7.28 5.77 6.36
C ARG A 97 8.44 5.05 7.03
N ARG A 98 8.31 4.72 8.32
CA ARG A 98 9.39 4.06 9.07
C ARG A 98 9.75 2.70 8.47
N LEU A 99 8.76 1.93 8.06
CA LEU A 99 8.94 0.64 7.39
C LEU A 99 9.69 0.81 6.07
N ILE A 100 9.30 1.78 5.24
CA ILE A 100 9.98 2.10 4.00
C ILE A 100 11.42 2.55 4.28
N GLU A 101 11.67 3.45 5.23
CA GLU A 101 13.03 3.88 5.62
C GLU A 101 13.92 2.69 6.02
N LEU A 102 13.38 1.77 6.83
CA LEU A 102 14.10 0.58 7.29
C LEU A 102 14.41 -0.40 6.15
N GLN A 103 13.50 -0.55 5.20
CA GLN A 103 13.67 -1.40 4.03
C GLN A 103 14.62 -0.81 2.99
N LEU A 104 14.61 0.51 2.81
CA LEU A 104 15.44 1.20 1.82
C LEU A 104 16.89 1.35 2.25
N GLY A 105 17.16 1.39 3.57
CA GLY A 105 18.50 1.57 4.14
C GLY A 105 19.09 2.98 3.95
N ASP A 106 18.55 3.80 3.04
CA ASP A 106 18.92 5.19 2.80
C ASP A 106 17.69 6.13 2.90
N PRO A 107 17.59 6.97 3.94
CA PRO A 107 16.44 7.86 4.15
C PRO A 107 16.33 8.99 3.11
N ALA A 108 17.40 9.33 2.39
CA ALA A 108 17.41 10.46 1.45
C ALA A 108 16.52 10.22 0.21
N LEU A 109 16.32 8.96 -0.17
CA LEU A 109 15.42 8.60 -1.27
C LEU A 109 13.95 8.76 -0.89
N LEU A 110 13.59 8.58 0.38
CA LEU A 110 12.23 8.76 0.87
C LEU A 110 11.86 10.24 1.04
N GLU A 111 12.82 11.09 1.40
CA GLU A 111 12.58 12.54 1.50
C GLU A 111 12.16 13.16 0.16
N ARG A 112 12.66 12.63 -0.96
CA ARG A 112 12.24 13.06 -2.31
C ARG A 112 10.76 12.77 -2.57
N ASP A 113 10.31 11.56 -2.27
CA ASP A 113 8.90 11.16 -2.39
C ASP A 113 7.98 12.00 -1.51
N LEU A 114 8.42 12.29 -0.28
CA LEU A 114 7.63 13.09 0.65
C LEU A 114 7.42 14.52 0.13
N GLY A 115 8.47 15.10 -0.47
CA GLY A 115 8.38 16.39 -1.15
C GLY A 115 7.33 16.38 -2.26
N GLU A 116 7.24 15.30 -3.04
CA GLU A 116 6.25 15.16 -4.09
C GLU A 116 4.83 14.92 -3.57
N LEU A 117 4.66 14.19 -2.46
CA LEU A 117 3.36 14.01 -1.79
C LEU A 117 2.77 15.34 -1.30
N VAL A 118 3.60 16.19 -0.70
CA VAL A 118 3.19 17.53 -0.24
C VAL A 118 2.90 18.45 -1.43
N ALA A 119 3.67 18.33 -2.52
CA ALA A 119 3.46 19.12 -3.73
C ALA A 119 2.19 18.69 -4.50
N ALA A 120 1.86 17.40 -4.53
CA ALA A 120 0.67 16.86 -5.20
C ALA A 120 -0.63 17.08 -4.41
N SER A 121 -0.55 17.53 -3.16
CA SER A 121 -1.69 17.88 -2.30
C SER A 121 -2.07 19.38 -2.37
N ARG A 122 -1.53 20.14 -3.35
CA ARG A 122 -1.89 21.54 -3.61
C ARG A 122 -2.78 21.72 -4.83
#